data_AF-A0A0U2N527-F1
#
_entry.id   AF-A0A0U2N527-F1
#
_cell.length_a   1.000
_cell.length_b   1.000
_cell.length_c   1.000
_cell.angle_alpha   90.00
_cell.angle_beta   90.00
_cell.angle_gamma   90.00
#
_symmetry.space_group_name_H-M   'P 1'
#
loop_
_entity.id
_entity.type
_entity.pdbx_description
1 polymer ?
#
loop_
_entity_poly.entity_id
_entity_poly.type
_entity_poly.pdbx_seq_one_letter_code
_entity_poly.pdbx_strand_id
1 'polypeptide(L)'
;MKLLQVRKGQFVYYNNELHKVYSVKPLAKKSVLMFRVKDMEQVASRADEVSLYKPKHMDSFMFFGERYTLREDVPAEEGGYILIAKPDPDYMDHYSLNEFEKIESVEGKNVITTRQNTVKSREFFVMVPGEEQGSNDIAYFDKGKVSAEQQQHDAQLADDLRDRSSIRPSIGDVYLNLDNTGTAMVVAIMGEEVTLGTGDKLTFHDLHKADNWSYLYNVADGDFR
;
A
#
# COMPACT_ATOMS: atom_id res chain seq x y z
N MET A 1 19.89 15.34 0.49
CA MET A 1 20.04 16.12 1.74
C MET A 1 19.66 15.20 2.89
N LYS A 2 20.54 14.97 3.88
CA LYS A 2 20.21 14.09 5.02
C LYS A 2 19.08 14.71 5.84
N LEU A 3 18.04 13.93 6.15
CA LEU A 3 16.89 14.42 6.91
C LEU A 3 17.28 14.59 8.39
N LEU A 4 17.37 15.85 8.84
CA LEU A 4 17.45 16.16 10.28
C LEU A 4 16.13 15.83 11.01
N GLN A 5 15.01 15.77 10.26
CA GLN A 5 13.70 15.41 10.78
C GLN A 5 12.92 14.56 9.76
N VAL A 6 12.81 13.27 10.05
CA VAL A 6 11.91 12.35 9.34
C VAL A 6 10.52 12.40 9.98
N ARG A 7 9.46 12.33 9.19
CA ARG A 7 8.06 12.37 9.65
C ARG A 7 7.24 11.26 8.98
N LYS A 8 6.18 10.80 9.67
CA LYS A 8 5.19 9.87 9.11
C LYS A 8 4.64 10.43 7.79
N GLY A 9 4.44 9.54 6.82
CA GLY A 9 3.92 9.84 5.49
C GLY A 9 4.98 10.24 4.47
N GLN A 10 6.22 10.57 4.87
CA GLN A 10 7.24 10.96 3.90
C GLN A 10 7.67 9.78 3.02
N PHE A 11 7.82 10.04 1.72
CA PHE A 11 8.56 9.15 0.84
C PHE A 11 10.06 9.39 1.04
N VAL A 12 10.82 8.31 1.14
CA VAL A 12 12.26 8.36 1.31
C VAL A 12 12.93 7.27 0.49
N TYR A 13 14.14 7.54 0.05
CA TYR A 13 15.03 6.49 -0.45
C TYR A 13 15.86 5.92 0.68
N TYR A 14 15.92 4.59 0.72
CA TYR A 14 16.80 3.80 1.58
C TYR A 14 17.32 2.61 0.77
N ASN A 15 18.62 2.32 0.83
CA ASN A 15 19.25 1.26 0.04
C ASN A 15 18.87 1.26 -1.45
N ASN A 16 18.86 2.45 -2.06
CA ASN A 16 18.50 2.69 -3.45
C ASN A 16 17.00 2.53 -3.80
N GLU A 17 16.13 2.13 -2.88
CA GLU A 17 14.71 1.86 -3.16
C GLU A 17 13.77 2.88 -2.52
N LEU A 18 12.60 3.08 -3.14
CA LEU A 18 11.56 3.96 -2.64
C LEU A 18 10.77 3.32 -1.48
N HIS A 19 10.64 4.07 -0.38
CA HIS A 19 9.93 3.66 0.83
C HIS A 19 8.98 4.76 1.31
N LYS A 20 7.92 4.38 2.03
CA LYS A 20 7.06 5.31 2.80
C LYS A 20 7.28 5.12 4.29
N VAL A 21 7.53 6.20 5.02
CA VAL A 21 7.66 6.20 6.47
C VAL A 21 6.27 6.06 7.10
N TYR A 22 6.02 5.02 7.88
CA TYR A 22 4.76 4.83 8.60
C TYR A 22 4.86 5.18 10.09
N SER A 23 6.07 5.15 10.68
CA SER A 23 6.27 5.50 12.08
C SER A 23 7.69 6.01 12.35
N VAL A 24 7.82 6.87 13.36
CA VAL A 24 9.10 7.34 13.88
C VAL A 24 9.13 7.09 15.38
N LYS A 25 10.13 6.36 15.86
CA LYS A 25 10.36 6.01 17.28
C LYS A 25 11.62 6.73 17.78
N PRO A 26 11.52 7.94 18.35
CA PRO A 26 12.69 8.79 18.64
C PRO A 26 13.75 8.14 19.54
N LEU A 27 13.34 7.26 20.45
CA LEU A 27 14.21 6.62 21.44
C LEU A 27 14.84 5.31 20.94
N ALA A 28 14.46 4.83 19.75
CA ALA A 28 14.97 3.58 19.19
C ALA A 28 16.28 3.78 18.41
N LYS A 29 17.17 2.78 18.43
CA LYS A 29 18.40 2.78 17.61
C LYS A 29 18.11 2.91 16.12
N LYS A 30 17.05 2.25 15.66
CA LYS A 30 16.45 2.39 14.33
C LYS A 30 15.14 3.16 14.50
N SER A 31 15.24 4.47 14.39
CA SER A 31 14.16 5.38 14.75
C SER A 31 13.15 5.58 13.63
N VAL A 32 13.43 5.14 12.40
CA VAL A 32 12.54 5.31 11.24
C VAL A 32 12.01 3.94 10.83
N LEU A 33 10.69 3.78 10.87
CA LEU A 33 10.01 2.59 10.40
C LEU A 33 9.28 2.92 9.10
N MET A 34 9.53 2.12 8.09
CA MET A 34 9.05 2.35 6.73
C MET A 34 8.69 1.02 6.07
N PHE A 35 7.92 1.09 5.00
CA PHE A 35 7.73 -0.04 4.10
C PHE A 35 8.22 0.34 2.71
N ARG A 36 8.75 -0.64 1.99
CA ARG A 36 9.14 -0.48 0.59
C ARG A 36 7.88 -0.41 -0.25
N VAL A 37 7.76 0.62 -1.11
CA VAL A 37 6.50 0.90 -1.82
C VAL A 37 6.14 -0.22 -2.81
N LYS A 38 7.13 -0.94 -3.35
CA LYS A 38 6.91 -1.96 -4.37
C LYS A 38 6.19 -3.21 -3.89
N ASP A 39 6.35 -3.59 -2.63
CA ASP A 39 5.88 -4.87 -2.09
C ASP A 39 5.47 -4.83 -0.62
N MET A 40 5.42 -3.64 -0.02
CA MET A 40 5.09 -3.41 1.40
C MET A 40 6.07 -4.06 2.38
N GLU A 41 7.27 -4.48 1.96
CA GLU A 41 8.26 -5.05 2.87
C GLU A 41 8.65 -4.03 3.94
N GLN A 42 8.49 -4.41 5.22
CA GLN A 42 8.80 -3.53 6.34
C GLN A 42 10.30 -3.48 6.63
N VAL A 43 10.82 -2.26 6.75
CA VAL A 43 12.24 -1.99 6.99
C VAL A 43 12.38 -0.93 8.09
N ALA A 44 13.46 -1.04 8.86
CA ALA A 44 13.81 -0.06 9.88
C ALA A 44 15.21 0.49 9.66
N SER A 45 15.36 1.80 9.74
CA SER A 45 16.60 2.54 9.53
C SER A 45 16.79 3.67 10.53
N ARG A 46 17.87 4.42 10.37
CA ARG A 46 18.10 5.70 11.04
C ARG A 46 17.76 6.88 10.13
N ALA A 47 17.44 8.02 10.75
CA ALA A 47 17.12 9.25 10.02
C ALA A 47 18.26 9.76 9.11
N ASP A 48 19.52 9.50 9.46
CA ASP A 48 20.71 9.91 8.70
C ASP A 48 21.06 8.99 7.52
N GLU A 49 20.35 7.88 7.37
CA GLU A 49 20.52 6.88 6.30
C GLU A 49 19.50 7.04 5.17
N VAL A 50 18.52 7.93 5.32
CA VAL A 50 17.42 8.10 4.37
C VAL A 50 17.47 9.46 3.65
N SER A 51 16.98 9.49 2.42
CA SER A 51 16.89 10.72 1.60
C SER A 51 15.44 11.03 1.23
N LEU A 52 14.97 12.24 1.55
CA LEU A 52 13.60 12.66 1.24
C LEU A 52 13.32 12.61 -0.27
N TYR A 53 12.14 12.11 -0.61
CA TYR A 53 11.52 12.31 -1.91
C TYR A 53 10.13 12.95 -1.75
N LYS A 54 9.76 13.86 -2.65
CA LYS A 54 8.43 14.45 -2.70
C LYS A 54 7.77 14.04 -4.01
N PRO A 55 6.70 13.24 -3.97
CA PRO A 55 6.01 12.82 -5.19
C PRO A 55 5.38 14.02 -5.90
N LYS A 56 5.36 13.96 -7.23
CA LYS A 56 4.83 14.97 -8.14
C LYS A 56 4.15 14.30 -9.33
N HIS A 57 3.40 15.11 -10.07
CA HIS A 57 2.83 14.73 -11.36
C HIS A 57 3.91 14.13 -12.29
N MET A 58 3.51 13.09 -13.03
CA MET A 58 4.33 12.27 -13.92
C MET A 58 5.40 11.41 -13.24
N ASP A 59 5.45 11.31 -11.92
CA ASP A 59 6.27 10.28 -11.29
C ASP A 59 5.69 8.89 -11.52
N SER A 60 6.55 7.91 -11.80
CA SER A 60 6.19 6.51 -11.98
C SER A 60 6.90 5.62 -10.96
N PHE A 61 6.20 4.69 -10.32
CA PHE A 61 6.77 3.82 -9.29
C PHE A 61 6.05 2.49 -9.15
N MET A 62 6.63 1.61 -8.32
CA MET A 62 6.07 0.29 -8.02
C MET A 62 5.13 0.38 -6.84
N PHE A 63 3.92 -0.15 -7.00
CA PHE A 63 2.98 -0.34 -5.92
C PHE A 63 2.31 -1.70 -6.08
N PHE A 64 2.45 -2.56 -5.07
CA PHE A 64 2.01 -3.96 -5.13
C PHE A 64 2.48 -4.71 -6.39
N GLY A 65 3.76 -4.59 -6.71
CA GLY A 65 4.38 -5.23 -7.88
C GLY A 65 4.07 -4.55 -9.22
N GLU A 66 2.97 -3.81 -9.31
CA GLU A 66 2.51 -3.16 -10.54
C GLU A 66 3.07 -1.74 -10.72
N ARG A 67 3.25 -1.31 -11.97
CA ARG A 67 3.68 0.06 -12.29
C ARG A 67 2.48 0.99 -12.21
N TYR A 68 2.68 2.18 -11.65
CA TYR A 68 1.71 3.26 -11.72
C TYR A 68 2.39 4.58 -12.01
N THR A 69 1.70 5.46 -12.75
CA THR A 69 2.10 6.84 -12.99
C THR A 69 1.13 7.80 -12.30
N LEU A 70 1.67 8.81 -11.61
CA LEU A 70 0.89 9.85 -10.94
C LEU A 70 0.39 10.90 -11.91
N ARG A 71 -0.92 11.14 -11.92
CA ARG A 71 -1.54 12.14 -12.77
C ARG A 71 -2.44 13.09 -11.99
N GLU A 72 -2.43 14.38 -12.35
CA GLU A 72 -3.32 15.41 -11.77
C GLU A 72 -4.39 15.90 -12.76
N ASP A 73 -4.29 15.45 -14.01
CA ASP A 73 -5.02 15.95 -15.18
C ASP A 73 -5.95 14.91 -15.82
N VAL A 74 -6.10 13.74 -15.18
CA VAL A 74 -7.04 12.67 -15.58
C VAL A 74 -8.10 12.52 -14.50
N PRO A 75 -9.36 12.25 -14.86
CA PRO A 75 -10.38 11.90 -13.88
C PRO A 75 -10.03 10.63 -13.11
N ALA A 76 -10.46 10.59 -11.85
CA ALA A 76 -10.44 9.38 -11.03
C ALA A 76 -11.56 8.42 -11.48
N GLU A 77 -11.34 7.12 -11.32
CA GLU A 77 -12.28 6.07 -11.71
C GLU A 77 -12.50 5.09 -10.56
N GLU A 78 -13.72 4.55 -10.46
CA GLU A 78 -14.08 3.57 -9.43
C GLU A 78 -13.18 2.33 -9.51
N GLY A 79 -12.75 1.82 -8.36
CA GLY A 79 -11.81 0.70 -8.27
C GLY A 79 -10.35 1.06 -8.53
N GLY A 80 -10.05 2.27 -9.00
CA GLY A 80 -8.69 2.80 -9.17
C GLY A 80 -8.01 3.17 -7.85
N TYR A 81 -6.77 3.66 -7.93
CA TYR A 81 -5.99 4.11 -6.78
C TYR A 81 -5.66 5.60 -6.86
N ILE A 82 -5.52 6.21 -5.69
CA ILE A 82 -5.04 7.59 -5.52
C ILE A 82 -3.87 7.65 -4.54
N LEU A 83 -3.02 8.66 -4.73
CA LEU A 83 -1.98 9.05 -3.77
C LEU A 83 -2.30 10.43 -3.19
N ILE A 84 -2.60 10.49 -1.90
CA ILE A 84 -2.95 11.73 -1.20
C ILE A 84 -1.68 12.54 -0.87
N ALA A 85 -1.29 13.46 -1.74
CA ALA A 85 -0.05 14.23 -1.60
C ALA A 85 -0.20 15.56 -0.83
N LYS A 86 -1.42 16.08 -0.69
CA LYS A 86 -1.72 17.36 -0.03
C LYS A 86 -2.94 17.19 0.91
N PRO A 87 -2.81 16.41 2.00
CA PRO A 87 -3.93 16.08 2.86
C PRO A 87 -4.50 17.33 3.55
N ASP A 88 -5.81 17.48 3.47
CA ASP A 88 -6.64 18.49 4.12
C ASP A 88 -7.98 17.84 4.54
N PRO A 89 -7.92 16.79 5.41
CA PRO A 89 -9.07 15.97 5.79
C PRO A 89 -10.11 16.79 6.53
N ASP A 90 -11.39 16.52 6.23
CA ASP A 90 -12.48 17.04 7.05
C ASP A 90 -12.56 16.25 8.37
N TYR A 91 -13.44 16.69 9.29
CA TYR A 91 -13.46 16.18 10.67
C TYR A 91 -13.62 14.66 10.80
N MET A 92 -14.34 14.03 9.86
CA MET A 92 -14.64 12.60 9.88
C MET A 92 -13.63 11.77 9.05
N ASP A 93 -12.73 12.42 8.32
CA ASP A 93 -11.78 11.73 7.44
C ASP A 93 -10.46 11.42 8.17
N HIS A 94 -9.89 10.26 7.87
CA HIS A 94 -8.73 9.72 8.56
C HIS A 94 -7.63 9.31 7.58
N TYR A 95 -7.17 10.28 6.79
CA TYR A 95 -6.05 10.09 5.87
C TYR A 95 -4.87 11.02 6.15
N SER A 96 -3.72 10.68 5.59
CA SER A 96 -2.45 11.34 5.89
C SER A 96 -1.61 11.60 4.65
N LEU A 97 -0.43 12.18 4.85
CA LEU A 97 0.48 12.51 3.76
C LEU A 97 0.96 11.25 3.04
N ASN A 98 0.88 11.27 1.71
CA ASN A 98 1.20 10.19 0.80
C ASN A 98 0.49 8.88 1.16
N GLU A 99 -0.78 8.96 1.57
CA GLU A 99 -1.64 7.78 1.73
C GLU A 99 -2.05 7.21 0.38
N PHE A 100 -1.98 5.89 0.26
CA PHE A 100 -2.50 5.16 -0.89
C PHE A 100 -3.92 4.74 -0.55
N GLU A 101 -4.90 5.15 -1.35
CA GLU A 101 -6.29 4.74 -1.12
C GLU A 101 -6.92 4.22 -2.40
N LYS A 102 -7.77 3.20 -2.24
CA LYS A 102 -8.57 2.65 -3.33
C LYS A 102 -9.88 3.41 -3.40
N ILE A 103 -10.28 3.78 -4.61
CA ILE A 103 -11.53 4.48 -4.88
C ILE A 103 -12.68 3.47 -4.80
N GLU A 104 -13.66 3.74 -3.94
CA GLU A 104 -14.93 3.02 -3.90
C GLU A 104 -15.91 3.65 -4.89
N SER A 105 -16.08 4.97 -4.84
CA SER A 105 -16.98 5.69 -5.74
C SER A 105 -16.46 7.09 -6.08
N VAL A 106 -16.94 7.67 -7.18
CA VAL A 106 -16.56 9.01 -7.64
C VAL A 106 -17.73 9.98 -7.49
N GLU A 107 -17.53 11.06 -6.71
CA GLU A 107 -18.52 12.12 -6.49
C GLU A 107 -18.08 13.42 -7.17
N GLY A 108 -18.50 13.60 -8.42
CA GLY A 108 -18.08 14.74 -9.24
C GLY A 108 -16.59 14.69 -9.56
N LYS A 109 -15.78 15.50 -8.86
CA LYS A 109 -14.30 15.47 -8.96
C LYS A 109 -13.63 14.87 -7.72
N ASN A 110 -14.39 14.66 -6.65
CA ASN A 110 -13.88 14.08 -5.42
C ASN A 110 -14.09 12.56 -5.47
N VAL A 111 -13.49 11.86 -4.52
CA VAL A 111 -13.64 10.41 -4.41
C VAL A 111 -14.04 10.02 -3.00
N ILE A 112 -14.86 8.98 -2.91
CA ILE A 112 -15.05 8.22 -1.67
C ILE A 112 -14.15 7.00 -1.78
N THR A 113 -13.34 6.77 -0.76
CA THR A 113 -12.42 5.63 -0.72
C THR A 113 -13.03 4.46 0.02
N THR A 114 -12.44 3.27 -0.14
CA THR A 114 -12.88 2.08 0.59
C THR A 114 -12.75 2.20 2.11
N ARG A 115 -12.03 3.21 2.60
CA ARG A 115 -11.93 3.57 4.02
C ARG A 115 -13.01 4.57 4.47
N GLN A 116 -14.00 4.85 3.62
CA GLN A 116 -15.05 5.84 3.83
C GLN A 116 -14.52 7.28 4.00
N ASN A 117 -13.34 7.58 3.43
CA ASN A 117 -12.82 8.95 3.40
C ASN A 117 -13.36 9.68 2.17
N THR A 118 -13.73 10.95 2.34
CA THR A 118 -13.99 11.86 1.23
C THR A 118 -12.73 12.65 0.91
N VAL A 119 -12.14 12.42 -0.27
CA VAL A 119 -10.88 13.09 -0.65
C VAL A 119 -11.13 14.05 -1.80
N LYS A 120 -10.75 15.32 -1.63
CA LYS A 120 -10.98 16.37 -2.63
C LYS A 120 -9.95 16.25 -3.76
N SER A 121 -10.37 16.49 -5.01
CA SER A 121 -9.48 16.43 -6.20
C SER A 121 -8.14 17.16 -6.06
N ARG A 122 -8.08 18.26 -5.30
CA ARG A 122 -6.84 19.04 -5.09
C ARG A 122 -5.82 18.36 -4.18
N GLU A 123 -6.22 17.33 -3.46
CA GLU A 123 -5.43 16.68 -2.40
C GLU A 123 -4.62 15.49 -2.90
N PHE A 124 -5.00 14.90 -4.04
CA PHE A 124 -4.44 13.65 -4.52
C PHE A 124 -3.97 13.70 -5.97
N PHE A 125 -3.12 12.73 -6.31
CA PHE A 125 -2.83 12.31 -7.67
C PHE A 125 -3.59 11.01 -7.96
N VAL A 126 -4.13 10.87 -9.17
CA VAL A 126 -4.63 9.58 -9.68
C VAL A 126 -3.44 8.69 -10.00
N MET A 127 -3.48 7.44 -9.56
CA MET A 127 -2.49 6.43 -9.92
C MET A 127 -2.97 5.67 -11.15
N VAL A 128 -2.50 6.07 -12.32
CA VAL A 128 -2.83 5.42 -13.60
C VAL A 128 -1.95 4.17 -13.76
N PRO A 129 -2.52 2.97 -14.02
CA PRO A 129 -1.73 1.77 -14.25
C PRO A 129 -0.77 1.92 -15.43
N GLY A 130 0.45 1.39 -15.25
CA GLY A 130 1.51 1.44 -16.26
C GLY A 130 2.49 2.60 -16.09
N GLU A 131 3.54 2.54 -16.91
CA GLU A 131 4.53 3.62 -17.04
C GLU A 131 4.19 4.46 -18.27
N GLU A 132 3.82 5.73 -18.06
CA GLU A 132 3.52 6.61 -19.17
C GLU A 132 4.78 7.15 -19.85
N GLN A 133 4.64 7.45 -21.14
CA GLN A 133 5.73 8.03 -21.92
C GLN A 133 6.16 9.37 -21.33
N GLY A 134 7.46 9.51 -21.07
CA GLY A 134 8.02 10.73 -20.46
C GLY A 134 7.77 10.86 -18.96
N SER A 135 7.23 9.81 -18.32
CA SER A 135 7.17 9.74 -16.87
C SER A 135 8.58 9.71 -16.24
N ASN A 136 8.65 10.18 -15.01
CA ASN A 136 9.84 10.17 -14.19
C ASN A 136 9.79 8.93 -13.29
N ASP A 137 10.40 7.83 -13.69
CA ASP A 137 10.46 6.65 -12.82
C ASP A 137 11.36 6.92 -11.59
N ILE A 138 10.75 6.74 -10.41
CA ILE A 138 11.27 7.03 -9.07
C ILE A 138 11.35 5.76 -8.21
N ALA A 139 11.19 4.56 -8.80
CA ALA A 139 11.29 3.31 -8.06
C ALA A 139 12.66 3.19 -7.36
N TYR A 140 13.70 3.74 -8.01
CA TYR A 140 15.08 3.72 -7.54
C TYR A 140 15.71 5.11 -7.48
N PHE A 141 16.53 5.34 -6.46
CA PHE A 141 17.28 6.60 -6.32
C PHE A 141 18.30 6.79 -7.45
N ASP A 142 19.01 5.71 -7.78
CA ASP A 142 20.03 5.64 -8.83
C ASP A 142 19.78 4.38 -9.68
N LYS A 143 19.21 4.59 -10.86
CA LYS A 143 18.86 3.51 -11.81
C LYS A 143 20.09 2.74 -12.30
N GLY A 144 21.26 3.38 -12.34
CA GLY A 144 22.51 2.75 -12.77
C GLY A 144 23.03 1.69 -11.79
N LYS A 145 22.46 1.63 -10.57
CA LYS A 145 22.82 0.64 -9.54
C LYS A 145 21.87 -0.55 -9.47
N VAL A 146 20.83 -0.58 -10.31
CA VAL A 146 19.88 -1.68 -10.34
C VAL A 146 20.45 -2.80 -11.20
N SER A 147 20.65 -3.99 -10.63
CA SER A 147 21.18 -5.12 -11.37
C SER A 147 20.13 -5.72 -12.31
N ALA A 148 20.58 -6.50 -13.30
CA ALA A 148 19.68 -7.18 -14.23
C ALA A 148 18.76 -8.19 -13.50
N GLU A 149 19.29 -8.87 -12.48
CA GLU A 149 18.52 -9.79 -11.65
C GLU A 149 17.40 -9.06 -10.89
N GLN A 150 17.69 -7.87 -10.35
CA GLN A 150 16.68 -7.06 -9.68
C GLN A 150 15.57 -6.60 -10.64
N GLN A 151 15.93 -6.21 -11.86
CA GLN A 151 14.96 -5.84 -12.90
C GLN A 151 14.06 -7.02 -13.28
N GLN A 152 14.63 -8.22 -13.41
CA GLN A 152 13.88 -9.44 -13.71
C GLN A 152 12.93 -9.81 -12.57
N HIS A 153 13.39 -9.71 -11.32
CA HIS A 153 12.56 -9.94 -10.15
C HIS A 153 11.42 -8.92 -10.08
N ASP A 154 11.69 -7.63 -10.30
CA ASP A 154 10.66 -6.60 -10.31
C ASP A 154 9.60 -6.84 -11.40
N ALA A 155 10.00 -7.36 -12.56
CA ALA A 155 9.07 -7.69 -13.65
C ALA A 155 8.10 -8.84 -13.29
N GLN A 156 8.50 -9.73 -12.37
CA GLN A 156 7.70 -10.86 -11.89
C GLN A 156 7.02 -10.57 -10.55
N LEU A 157 7.31 -9.42 -9.93
CA LEU A 157 6.92 -9.14 -8.56
C LEU A 157 5.40 -9.14 -8.35
N ALA A 158 4.64 -8.67 -9.32
CA ALA A 158 3.19 -8.69 -9.23
C ALA A 158 2.63 -10.12 -9.17
N ASP A 159 3.14 -11.01 -10.00
CA ASP A 159 2.74 -12.42 -10.03
C ASP A 159 3.18 -13.13 -8.75
N ASP A 160 4.41 -12.91 -8.31
CA ASP A 160 4.94 -13.40 -7.03
C ASP A 160 4.08 -12.98 -5.83
N LEU A 161 3.63 -11.72 -5.79
CA LEU A 161 2.78 -11.20 -4.71
C LEU A 161 1.37 -11.80 -4.78
N ARG A 162 0.79 -11.95 -5.98
CA ARG A 162 -0.49 -12.64 -6.17
C ARG A 162 -0.41 -14.09 -5.71
N ASP A 163 0.66 -14.79 -6.06
CA ASP A 163 0.91 -16.17 -5.65
C ASP A 163 1.10 -16.28 -4.13
N ARG A 164 1.84 -15.36 -3.50
CA ARG A 164 1.99 -15.35 -2.02
C ARG A 164 0.67 -15.06 -1.31
N SER A 165 -0.10 -14.09 -1.78
CA SER A 165 -1.40 -13.73 -1.20
C SER A 165 -2.46 -14.84 -1.37
N SER A 166 -2.32 -15.67 -2.41
CA SER A 166 -3.18 -16.82 -2.65
C SER A 166 -2.76 -18.08 -1.87
N ILE A 167 -1.58 -18.08 -1.24
CA ILE A 167 -1.05 -19.23 -0.49
C ILE A 167 -1.11 -19.03 1.03
N ARG A 168 -1.04 -17.78 1.53
CA ARG A 168 -1.01 -17.52 2.98
C ARG A 168 -1.81 -16.30 3.42
N PRO A 169 -2.85 -16.47 4.25
CA PRO A 169 -3.59 -15.35 4.84
C PRO A 169 -2.72 -14.54 5.81
N SER A 170 -3.03 -13.26 5.93
CA SER A 170 -2.45 -12.29 6.85
C SER A 170 -3.42 -11.96 7.98
N ILE A 171 -2.89 -11.61 9.16
CA ILE A 171 -3.72 -11.05 10.23
C ILE A 171 -4.38 -9.77 9.70
N GLY A 172 -5.69 -9.70 9.88
CA GLY A 172 -6.51 -8.62 9.37
C GLY A 172 -7.20 -8.89 8.04
N ASP A 173 -6.87 -9.98 7.34
CA ASP A 173 -7.62 -10.37 6.14
C ASP A 173 -9.06 -10.69 6.51
N VAL A 174 -10.02 -10.15 5.76
CA VAL A 174 -11.45 -10.36 5.89
C VAL A 174 -11.91 -11.24 4.75
N TYR A 175 -12.62 -12.31 5.09
CA TYR A 175 -13.17 -13.29 4.17
C TYR A 175 -14.70 -13.34 4.29
N LEU A 176 -15.39 -13.52 3.18
CA LEU A 176 -16.81 -13.84 3.09
C LEU A 176 -17.00 -15.34 3.11
N ASN A 177 -17.82 -15.84 4.03
CA ASN A 177 -18.31 -17.21 4.03
C ASN A 177 -19.45 -17.34 3.01
N LEU A 178 -19.31 -18.24 2.05
CA LEU A 178 -20.30 -18.44 0.98
C LEU A 178 -21.48 -19.33 1.40
N ASP A 179 -21.32 -20.15 2.44
CA ASP A 179 -22.37 -21.04 2.95
C ASP A 179 -23.44 -20.29 3.76
N ASN A 180 -23.02 -19.26 4.50
CA ASN A 180 -23.90 -18.53 5.42
C ASN A 180 -23.87 -17.01 5.23
N THR A 181 -23.15 -16.50 4.22
CA THR A 181 -23.01 -15.08 3.88
C THR A 181 -22.36 -14.19 4.96
N GLY A 182 -21.80 -14.78 6.02
CA GLY A 182 -21.12 -14.06 7.08
C GLY A 182 -19.70 -13.65 6.71
N THR A 183 -19.25 -12.47 7.15
CA THR A 183 -17.87 -12.02 6.98
C THR A 183 -17.06 -12.22 8.25
N ALA A 184 -15.83 -12.69 8.13
CA ALA A 184 -14.96 -12.91 9.28
C ALA A 184 -13.51 -12.50 8.97
N MET A 185 -12.86 -11.89 9.96
CA MET A 185 -11.49 -11.42 9.88
C MET A 185 -10.52 -12.42 10.51
N VAL A 186 -9.34 -12.61 9.92
CA VAL A 186 -8.23 -13.35 10.53
C VAL A 186 -7.68 -12.53 11.71
N VAL A 187 -7.87 -13.03 12.93
CA VAL A 187 -7.43 -12.36 14.18
C VAL A 187 -6.15 -12.97 14.76
N ALA A 188 -5.83 -14.21 14.42
CA ALA A 188 -4.60 -14.86 14.84
C ALA A 188 -4.16 -15.93 13.84
N ILE A 189 -2.86 -16.18 13.78
CA ILE A 189 -2.26 -17.24 12.97
C ILE A 189 -1.28 -18.02 13.86
N MET A 190 -1.48 -19.33 13.97
CA MET A 190 -0.60 -20.24 14.72
C MET A 190 -0.20 -21.41 13.82
N GLY A 191 1.05 -21.39 13.32
CA GLY A 191 1.49 -22.35 12.32
C GLY A 191 0.73 -22.18 11.00
N GLU A 192 0.01 -23.23 10.57
CA GLU A 192 -0.87 -23.25 9.39
C GLU A 192 -2.36 -23.08 9.73
N GLU A 193 -2.69 -22.79 10.99
CA GLU A 193 -4.06 -22.55 11.46
C GLU A 193 -4.32 -21.04 11.59
N VAL A 194 -5.41 -20.56 11.00
CA VAL A 194 -5.98 -19.24 11.23
C VAL A 194 -7.11 -19.31 12.24
N THR A 195 -7.17 -18.31 13.12
CA THR A 195 -8.34 -18.03 13.93
C THR A 195 -9.08 -16.85 13.33
N LEU A 196 -10.37 -17.03 13.07
CA LEU A 196 -11.27 -15.98 12.62
C LEU A 196 -11.87 -15.22 13.82
N GLY A 197 -12.33 -13.99 13.58
CA GLY A 197 -12.96 -13.14 14.60
C GLY A 197 -14.25 -13.73 15.20
N THR A 198 -14.84 -14.70 14.51
CA THR A 198 -15.97 -15.52 15.01
C THR A 198 -15.55 -16.56 16.06
N GLY A 199 -14.24 -16.81 16.22
CA GLY A 199 -13.68 -17.87 17.06
C GLY A 199 -13.39 -19.17 16.30
N ASP A 200 -13.79 -19.26 15.03
CA ASP A 200 -13.53 -20.44 14.19
C ASP A 200 -12.03 -20.60 13.91
N LYS A 201 -11.57 -21.85 13.89
CA LYS A 201 -10.19 -22.23 13.60
C LYS A 201 -10.16 -23.05 12.32
N LEU A 202 -9.41 -22.58 11.33
CA LEU A 202 -9.35 -23.16 9.99
C LEU A 202 -7.89 -23.31 9.57
N THR A 203 -7.57 -24.27 8.71
CA THR A 203 -6.26 -24.27 8.05
C THR A 203 -6.21 -23.24 6.92
N PHE A 204 -5.01 -22.88 6.45
CA PHE A 204 -4.88 -22.06 5.23
C PHE A 204 -5.66 -22.70 4.06
N HIS A 205 -5.56 -24.02 3.93
CA HIS A 205 -6.24 -24.76 2.87
C HIS A 205 -7.78 -24.61 2.94
N ASP A 206 -8.36 -24.66 4.13
CA ASP A 206 -9.81 -24.52 4.31
C ASP A 206 -10.32 -23.12 3.96
N LEU A 207 -9.50 -22.10 4.21
CA LEU A 207 -9.79 -20.71 3.88
C LEU A 207 -9.71 -20.42 2.37
N HIS A 208 -8.87 -21.19 1.66
CA HIS A 208 -8.65 -21.06 0.22
C HIS A 208 -9.54 -21.99 -0.63
N LYS A 209 -10.32 -22.88 -0.01
CA LYS A 209 -11.24 -23.75 -0.75
C LYS A 209 -12.39 -22.90 -1.29
N ALA A 210 -12.37 -22.69 -2.61
CA ALA A 210 -13.23 -21.76 -3.36
C ALA A 210 -14.75 -21.94 -3.17
N ASP A 211 -15.19 -23.03 -2.53
CA ASP A 211 -16.61 -23.31 -2.28
C ASP A 211 -17.15 -22.63 -1.02
N ASN A 212 -16.30 -22.31 -0.02
CA ASN A 212 -16.78 -21.94 1.32
C ASN A 212 -16.35 -20.54 1.78
N TRP A 213 -15.19 -20.04 1.33
CA TRP A 213 -14.67 -18.74 1.75
C TRP A 213 -14.04 -17.97 0.58
N SER A 214 -14.36 -16.67 0.48
CA SER A 214 -13.81 -15.75 -0.51
C SER A 214 -13.11 -14.59 0.18
N TYR A 215 -11.87 -14.30 -0.19
CA TYR A 215 -11.17 -13.12 0.30
C TYR A 215 -11.90 -11.84 -0.13
N LEU A 216 -11.96 -10.85 0.75
CA LEU A 216 -12.53 -9.52 0.48
C LEU A 216 -11.47 -8.43 0.51
N TYR A 217 -10.85 -8.19 1.67
CA TYR A 217 -9.88 -7.09 1.92
C TYR A 217 -9.08 -7.34 3.20
N ASN A 218 -8.00 -6.60 3.47
CA ASN A 218 -7.29 -6.62 4.75
C ASN A 218 -7.57 -5.34 5.57
N VAL A 219 -7.80 -5.44 6.88
CA VAL A 219 -8.05 -4.26 7.75
C VAL A 219 -6.81 -3.41 8.01
N ALA A 220 -5.60 -3.87 7.72
CA ALA A 220 -4.41 -3.02 7.68
C ALA A 220 -4.32 -2.24 6.36
N ASP A 221 -4.99 -2.71 5.31
CA ASP A 221 -5.18 -1.97 4.05
C ASP A 221 -6.28 -0.90 4.19
N GLY A 222 -7.05 -0.93 5.29
CA GLY A 222 -8.09 0.02 5.66
C GLY A 222 -8.01 0.50 7.11
N ASP A 223 -7.48 1.69 7.44
CA ASP A 223 -7.50 2.22 8.82
C ASP A 223 -8.95 2.25 9.35
N PHE A 224 -9.30 1.35 10.29
CA PHE A 224 -10.56 1.40 11.02
C PHE A 224 -10.38 2.23 12.31
N ARG A 225 -11.14 3.33 12.39
CA ARG A 225 -11.65 3.90 13.64
C ARG A 225 -13.05 3.38 13.89
#